data_AF-V4THM7-F1
#
_entry.id   AF-V4THM7-F1
#
_cell.length_a   1.000
_cell.length_b   1.000
_cell.length_c   1.000
_cell.angle_alpha   90.00
_cell.angle_beta   90.00
_cell.angle_gamma   90.00
#
_symmetry.space_group_name_H-M   'P 1'
#
loop_
_entity.id
_entity.type
_entity.pdbx_description
1 polymer ?
#
loop_
_entity_poly.entity_id
_entity_poly.type
_entity_poly.pdbx_seq_one_letter_code
_entity_poly.pdbx_strand_id
1 'polypeptide(L)'
;ATHITTYKRVIKIQERERSAMSSRRTSSSASKITEDEINNLIMKLRPLLPRLNQRRNGTVPASEVVKETCNYIRSLQSEADDLSERLSQLLGSTDSNGVDITLIINLLQQQD
;
A
#
# COMPACT_ATOMS: atom_id res chain seq x y z
N ALA A 1 0.67 16.99 -25.24
CA ALA A 1 0.91 18.08 -24.28
C ALA A 1 -0.13 18.12 -23.14
N THR A 2 -1.43 18.04 -23.45
CA THR A 2 -2.53 18.14 -22.47
C THR A 2 -2.57 16.96 -21.49
N HIS A 3 -2.43 15.72 -21.97
CA HIS A 3 -2.45 14.52 -21.13
C HIS A 3 -1.33 14.50 -20.07
N ILE A 4 -0.10 14.83 -20.45
CA ILE A 4 1.06 14.89 -19.53
C ILE A 4 0.82 15.91 -18.40
N THR A 5 0.16 17.03 -18.71
CA THR A 5 -0.16 18.08 -17.73
C THR A 5 -1.25 17.62 -16.76
N THR A 6 -2.23 16.86 -17.26
CA THR A 6 -3.29 16.26 -16.45
C THR A 6 -2.71 15.24 -15.46
N TYR A 7 -1.84 14.32 -15.91
CA TYR A 7 -1.20 13.35 -15.02
C TYR A 7 -0.34 14.01 -13.93
N LYS A 8 0.43 15.06 -14.28
CA LYS A 8 1.22 15.82 -13.31
C LYS A 8 0.36 16.52 -12.24
N ARG A 9 -0.86 16.94 -12.57
CA ARG A 9 -1.81 17.49 -11.58
C ARG A 9 -2.33 16.42 -10.64
N VAL A 10 -2.69 15.25 -11.16
CA VAL A 10 -3.23 14.14 -10.35
C VAL A 10 -2.21 13.67 -9.31
N ILE A 11 -0.94 13.49 -9.72
CA ILE A 11 0.14 13.09 -8.80
C ILE A 11 0.36 14.14 -7.70
N LYS A 12 0.37 15.44 -8.06
CA LYS A 12 0.55 16.53 -7.10
C LYS A 12 -0.62 16.69 -6.12
N ILE A 13 -1.83 16.33 -6.53
CA ILE A 13 -3.01 16.31 -5.65
C ILE A 13 -2.86 15.17 -4.62
N GLN A 14 -2.47 13.97 -5.07
CA GLN A 14 -2.24 12.81 -4.20
C GLN A 14 -1.18 13.07 -3.12
N GLU A 15 -0.06 13.73 -3.47
CA GLU A 15 1.01 14.10 -2.53
C GLU A 15 0.57 15.14 -1.48
N ARG A 16 -0.29 16.08 -1.88
CA ARG A 16 -0.87 17.09 -0.98
C ARG A 16 -1.85 16.46 0.01
N GLU A 17 -2.67 15.52 -0.42
CA GLU A 17 -3.57 14.77 0.47
C GLU A 17 -2.79 13.90 1.47
N ARG A 18 -1.72 13.24 1.01
CA ARG A 18 -0.81 12.47 1.86
C ARG A 18 -0.17 13.33 2.95
N SER A 19 0.19 14.57 2.61
CA SER A 19 0.77 15.55 3.56
C SER A 19 -0.27 16.14 4.52
N ALA A 20 -1.48 16.45 4.04
CA ALA A 20 -2.56 17.02 4.86
C ALA A 20 -3.04 16.04 5.95
N MET A 21 -2.95 14.73 5.70
CA MET A 21 -3.31 13.69 6.66
C MET A 21 -2.35 13.64 7.87
N SER A 22 -1.11 14.10 7.72
CA SER A 22 -0.10 14.13 8.79
C SER A 22 -0.35 15.23 9.84
N SER A 23 -1.02 16.32 9.46
CA SER A 23 -1.21 17.50 10.31
C SER A 23 -2.45 17.47 11.21
N ARG A 24 -3.31 16.44 11.11
CA ARG A 24 -4.46 16.24 12.02
C ARG A 24 -4.07 15.30 13.17
N ARG A 25 -3.13 15.73 14.00
CA ARG A 25 -3.00 15.20 15.37
C ARG A 25 -3.70 16.17 16.32
N THR A 26 -5.02 16.22 16.21
CA THR A 26 -5.87 16.82 17.25
C THR A 26 -5.65 16.03 18.54
N SER A 27 -5.26 16.76 19.58
CA SER A 27 -5.18 16.29 20.96
C SER A 27 -6.55 15.87 21.47
N SER A 28 -6.98 14.66 21.12
CA SER A 28 -8.01 13.95 21.87
C SER A 28 -7.33 13.42 23.12
N SER A 29 -7.82 13.85 24.29
CA SER A 29 -7.62 13.18 25.59
C SER A 29 -7.25 11.71 25.39
N ALA A 30 -5.99 11.36 25.64
CA ALA A 30 -5.51 10.00 25.43
C ALA A 30 -6.22 9.10 26.44
N SER A 31 -7.39 8.60 26.06
CA SER A 31 -7.98 7.40 26.64
C SER A 31 -6.84 6.39 26.69
N LYS A 32 -6.44 5.99 27.90
CA LYS A 32 -5.35 5.02 28.07
C LYS A 32 -5.73 3.81 27.22
N ILE A 33 -4.95 3.56 26.16
CA ILE A 33 -5.14 2.39 25.31
C ILE A 33 -5.12 1.18 26.25
N THR A 34 -6.20 0.42 26.26
CA THR A 34 -6.35 -0.74 27.13
C THR A 34 -5.65 -1.95 26.50
N GLU A 35 -5.22 -2.89 27.35
CA GLU A 35 -4.59 -4.15 26.88
C GLU A 35 -5.56 -4.95 25.98
N ASP A 36 -6.87 -4.87 26.25
CA ASP A 36 -7.91 -5.50 25.44
C ASP A 36 -8.01 -4.89 24.03
N GLU A 37 -7.90 -3.56 23.91
CA GLU A 37 -7.86 -2.88 22.61
C GLU A 37 -6.60 -3.28 21.81
N ILE A 38 -5.45 -3.39 22.49
CA ILE A 38 -4.19 -3.85 21.88
C ILE A 38 -4.34 -5.28 21.37
N ASN A 39 -4.88 -6.18 22.20
CA ASN A 39 -5.11 -7.57 21.82
C ASN A 39 -6.12 -7.70 20.68
N ASN A 40 -7.20 -6.92 20.69
CA ASN A 40 -8.17 -6.88 19.59
C ASN A 40 -7.52 -6.46 18.27
N LEU A 41 -6.66 -5.45 18.31
CA LEU A 41 -5.93 -4.98 17.14
C LEU A 41 -4.99 -6.07 16.60
N ILE A 42 -4.23 -6.73 17.48
CA ILE A 42 -3.32 -7.82 17.10
C ILE A 42 -4.08 -8.98 16.45
N MET A 43 -5.25 -9.35 17.00
CA MET A 43 -6.11 -10.40 16.43
C MET A 43 -6.60 -10.06 15.02
N LYS A 44 -6.87 -8.78 14.74
CA LYS A 44 -7.26 -8.30 13.41
C LYS A 44 -6.08 -8.22 12.44
N LEU A 45 -4.89 -7.87 12.92
CA LEU A 45 -3.69 -7.74 12.08
C LEU A 45 -3.16 -9.10 11.63
N ARG A 46 -3.14 -10.08 12.53
CA ARG A 46 -2.56 -11.41 12.28
C ARG A 46 -3.04 -12.09 10.98
N PRO A 47 -4.35 -12.18 10.67
CA PRO A 47 -4.84 -12.83 9.46
C PRO A 47 -4.49 -12.08 8.16
N LEU A 48 -4.10 -10.81 8.25
CA LEU A 48 -3.70 -10.01 7.08
C LEU A 48 -2.23 -10.19 6.71
N LEU A 49 -1.44 -10.89 7.54
CA LEU A 49 0.00 -11.04 7.35
C LEU A 49 0.32 -12.38 6.69
N PRO A 50 0.81 -12.40 5.44
CA PRO A 50 1.09 -13.64 4.70
C PRO A 50 2.03 -14.58 5.47
N ARG A 51 3.08 -14.02 6.09
CA ARG A 51 4.08 -14.75 6.85
C ARG A 51 3.54 -15.37 8.14
N LEU A 52 2.62 -14.69 8.83
CA LEU A 52 2.02 -15.23 10.06
C LEU A 52 0.88 -16.20 9.76
N ASN A 53 0.20 -16.05 8.62
CA ASN A 53 -0.75 -17.03 8.11
C ASN A 53 -0.11 -18.37 7.74
N GLN A 54 1.17 -18.38 7.35
CA GLN A 54 1.91 -19.61 7.08
C GLN A 54 2.34 -20.32 8.38
N ARG A 55 2.60 -19.55 9.44
CA ARG A 55 2.95 -20.03 10.79
C ARG A 55 1.69 -20.18 11.65
N ARG A 56 0.74 -21.04 11.25
CA ARG A 56 -0.58 -21.16 11.91
C ARG A 56 -0.55 -21.60 13.38
N ASN A 57 0.53 -22.20 13.88
CA ASN A 57 0.49 -22.97 15.14
C ASN A 57 1.41 -22.46 16.27
N GLY A 58 1.92 -21.22 16.20
CA GLY A 58 2.73 -20.65 17.28
C GLY A 58 2.09 -19.44 17.94
N THR A 59 2.23 -19.28 19.26
CA THR A 59 1.93 -18.00 19.93
C THR A 59 2.94 -16.97 19.44
N VAL A 60 2.50 -15.99 18.65
CA VAL A 60 3.36 -14.93 18.10
C VAL A 60 3.26 -13.72 19.04
N PRO A 61 4.39 -13.20 19.56
CA PRO A 61 4.38 -11.99 20.40
C PRO A 61 3.73 -10.80 19.69
N ALA A 62 3.03 -9.96 20.45
CA ALA A 62 2.43 -8.71 19.98
C ALA A 62 3.43 -7.85 19.16
N SER A 63 4.65 -7.72 19.67
CA SER A 63 5.73 -6.96 19.03
C SER A 63 6.15 -7.53 17.68
N GLU A 64 6.14 -8.86 17.53
CA GLU A 64 6.44 -9.53 16.26
C GLU A 64 5.31 -9.32 15.25
N VAL A 65 4.04 -9.37 15.69
CA VAL A 65 2.89 -9.05 14.82
C VAL A 65 2.99 -7.62 14.29
N VAL A 66 3.21 -6.64 15.16
CA VAL A 66 3.34 -5.23 14.75
C VAL A 66 4.53 -5.03 13.81
N LYS A 67 5.68 -5.64 14.11
CA LYS A 67 6.86 -5.58 13.24
C LYS A 67 6.56 -6.13 11.85
N GLU A 68 5.94 -7.30 11.76
CA GLU A 68 5.57 -7.89 10.47
C GLU A 68 4.49 -7.08 9.76
N THR A 69 3.55 -6.45 10.48
CA THR A 69 2.61 -5.48 9.88
C THR A 69 3.35 -4.32 9.23
N CYS A 70 4.28 -3.67 9.93
CA CYS A 70 5.03 -2.55 9.37
C CYS A 70 5.88 -3.00 8.17
N ASN A 71 6.49 -4.18 8.23
CA ASN A 71 7.25 -4.73 7.12
C ASN A 71 6.38 -5.00 5.90
N TYR A 72 5.19 -5.59 6.10
CA TYR A 72 4.27 -5.89 5.01
C TYR A 72 3.71 -4.63 4.36
N ILE A 73 3.37 -3.59 5.15
CA ILE A 73 2.97 -2.28 4.61
C ILE A 73 4.07 -1.69 3.73
N ARG A 74 5.35 -1.77 4.14
CA ARG A 74 6.47 -1.27 3.32
C ARG A 74 6.64 -2.08 2.03
N SER A 75 6.47 -3.40 2.08
CA SER A 75 6.50 -4.25 0.88
C SER A 75 5.41 -3.85 -0.10
N LEU A 76 4.17 -3.76 0.36
CA LEU A 76 3.03 -3.36 -0.46
C LEU A 76 3.20 -1.96 -1.06
N GLN A 77 3.77 -1.02 -0.31
CA GLN A 77 4.08 0.31 -0.83
C GLN A 77 5.12 0.25 -1.95
N SER A 78 6.20 -0.52 -1.76
CA SER A 78 7.21 -0.74 -2.81
C SER A 78 6.60 -1.39 -4.04
N GLU A 79 5.81 -2.45 -3.88
CA GLU A 79 5.16 -3.15 -4.98
C GLU A 79 4.20 -2.23 -5.76
N ALA A 80 3.44 -1.38 -5.05
CA ALA A 80 2.58 -0.39 -5.67
C ALA A 80 3.37 0.68 -6.44
N ASP A 81 4.48 1.15 -5.88
CA ASP A 81 5.36 2.14 -6.53
C ASP A 81 6.05 1.53 -7.76
N ASP A 82 6.60 0.32 -7.65
CA ASP A 82 7.26 -0.42 -8.74
C ASP A 82 6.28 -0.73 -9.88
N LEU A 83 5.05 -1.15 -9.54
CA LEU A 83 4.00 -1.40 -10.52
C LEU A 83 3.57 -0.11 -11.21
N SER A 84 3.43 0.99 -10.46
CA SER A 84 3.10 2.31 -10.98
C SER A 84 4.18 2.82 -11.96
N GLU A 85 5.46 2.62 -11.64
CA GLU A 85 6.57 2.96 -12.53
C GLU A 85 6.54 2.13 -13.82
N ARG A 86 6.41 0.79 -13.70
CA ARG A 86 6.30 -0.11 -14.86
C ARG A 86 5.14 0.26 -15.77
N LEU A 87 3.97 0.55 -15.19
CA LEU A 87 2.81 1.02 -15.94
C LEU A 87 3.08 2.35 -16.66
N SER A 88 3.74 3.29 -15.97
CA SER A 88 4.10 4.58 -16.56
C SER A 88 5.08 4.44 -17.73
N GLN A 89 6.06 3.54 -17.61
CA GLN A 89 7.01 3.22 -18.68
C GLN A 89 6.32 2.55 -19.86
N LEU A 90 5.45 1.57 -19.62
CA LEU A 90 4.68 0.90 -20.66
C LEU A 90 3.82 1.91 -21.42
N LEU A 91 3.03 2.73 -20.73
CA LEU A 91 2.22 3.77 -21.35
C LEU A 91 3.06 4.82 -22.09
N GLY A 92 4.19 5.26 -21.52
CA GLY A 92 5.10 6.21 -22.16
C GLY A 92 5.80 5.67 -23.41
N SER A 93 6.07 4.37 -23.48
CA SER A 93 6.59 3.69 -24.67
C SER A 93 5.53 3.44 -25.75
N THR A 94 4.25 3.49 -25.38
CA THR A 94 3.11 3.12 -26.23
C THR A 94 2.71 4.22 -27.23
N ASP A 95 3.03 5.50 -26.94
CA ASP A 95 2.81 6.62 -27.87
C ASP A 95 3.56 6.46 -29.23
N SER A 96 4.51 5.51 -29.32
CA SER A 96 5.22 5.17 -30.57
C SER A 96 4.57 4.04 -31.39
N ASN A 97 3.94 3.03 -30.78
CA ASN A 97 3.63 1.75 -31.46
C ASN A 97 2.24 1.11 -31.17
N GLY A 98 1.28 1.82 -30.57
CA GLY A 98 -0.13 1.41 -30.57
C GLY A 98 -0.41 -0.01 -30.03
N VAL A 99 0.14 -0.34 -28.86
CA VAL A 99 -0.14 -1.62 -28.19
C VAL A 99 -1.48 -1.52 -27.44
N ASP A 100 -2.31 -2.55 -27.62
CA ASP A 100 -3.64 -2.69 -27.02
C ASP A 100 -3.54 -2.81 -25.49
N ILE A 101 -4.27 -1.94 -24.78
CA ILE A 101 -4.35 -1.87 -23.30
C ILE A 101 -4.77 -3.23 -22.70
N THR A 102 -5.49 -4.05 -23.46
CA THR A 102 -5.86 -5.42 -23.08
C THR A 102 -4.65 -6.32 -22.82
N LEU A 103 -3.53 -6.11 -23.54
CA LEU A 103 -2.30 -6.88 -23.38
C LEU A 103 -1.57 -6.52 -22.08
N ILE A 104 -1.63 -5.24 -21.68
CA ILE A 104 -1.10 -4.76 -20.40
C ILE A 104 -1.90 -5.36 -19.24
N ILE A 105 -3.24 -5.37 -19.33
CA ILE A 105 -4.11 -5.95 -18.29
C ILE A 105 -3.84 -7.45 -18.12
N ASN A 106 -3.69 -8.20 -19.22
CA ASN A 106 -3.39 -9.63 -19.17
C ASN A 106 -2.01 -9.95 -18.55
N LEU A 107 -0.99 -9.13 -18.79
CA LEU A 107 0.34 -9.31 -18.19
C LEU A 107 0.34 -9.07 -16.68
N LEU A 108 -0.44 -8.10 -16.19
CA LEU A 108 -0.57 -7.82 -14.77
C LEU A 108 -1.35 -8.91 -14.03
N GLN A 109 -2.29 -9.57 -14.70
CA GLN A 109 -3.04 -10.70 -14.16
C GLN A 109 -2.23 -12.02 -14.10
N GLN A 110 -1.06 -12.09 -14.73
CA GLN A 110 -0.20 -13.30 -14.69
C GLN A 110 0.77 -13.33 -13.48
N GLN A 111 0.74 -12.35 -12.59
CA GLN A 111 1.64 -12.27 -11.44
C GLN A 111 1.08 -12.83 -10.11
N ASP A 112 -0.10 -13.46 -10.13
CA ASP A 112 -0.66 -14.23 -8.99
C ASP A 112 -0.26 -15.71 -9.01
#